data_AF-A0A1H6F075-F1
#
_entry.id   AF-A0A1H6F075-F1
#
_cell.length_a   1.000
_cell.length_b   1.000
_cell.length_c   1.000
_cell.angle_alpha   90.00
_cell.angle_beta   90.00
_cell.angle_gamma   90.00
#
_symmetry.space_group_name_H-M   'P 1'
#
loop_
_entity.id
_entity.type
_entity.pdbx_description
1 polymer ?
#
loop_
_entity_poly.entity_id
_entity_poly.type
_entity_poly.pdbx_seq_one_letter_code
_entity_poly.pdbx_strand_id
1 'polypeptide(L)'
;MRGAKRLSILSAITIGAGALLGVPAAAADEIPAEVAVTSSEVDSISAKETTTVGTTGTGVPAIKCRAYTTTKTAKNNFGSTMFKFHQKVTWCYNGKKITSASSKAWADSLAAGWNYKGLQSTETSGGAGKSSYTAWRQGKFCLVVPGTGERCISEKRPWIEQKVTKTGGHSSSTGM
;
A
#
# COMPACT_ATOMS: atom_id res chain seq x y z
N MET A 1 48.29 -3.35 21.92
CA MET A 1 47.27 -3.64 22.96
C MET A 1 46.90 -2.36 23.69
N ARG A 2 45.81 -1.69 23.31
CA ARG A 2 45.15 -0.65 24.13
C ARG A 2 43.66 -0.69 23.82
N GLY A 3 42.87 -1.07 24.83
CA GLY A 3 41.44 -1.31 24.71
C GLY A 3 40.63 -0.01 24.72
N ALA A 4 39.58 0.03 23.89
CA ALA A 4 38.55 1.04 23.95
C ALA A 4 37.37 0.50 24.77
N LYS A 5 37.12 1.14 25.92
CA LYS A 5 35.99 0.89 26.82
C LYS A 5 34.67 1.27 26.11
N ARG A 6 33.71 0.35 26.16
CA ARG A 6 32.31 0.58 25.82
C ARG A 6 31.64 1.46 26.88
N LEU A 7 30.93 2.49 26.46
CA LEU A 7 30.01 3.26 27.33
C LEU A 7 28.59 2.96 26.86
N SER A 8 27.89 2.10 27.61
CA SER A 8 26.45 1.86 27.46
C SER A 8 25.70 2.91 28.25
N ILE A 9 24.83 3.69 27.61
CA ILE A 9 23.90 4.59 28.27
C ILE A 9 22.55 3.87 28.35
N LEU A 10 22.23 3.35 29.54
CA LEU A 10 20.88 2.94 29.92
C LEU A 10 20.11 4.18 30.35
N SER A 11 19.05 4.55 29.62
CA SER A 11 18.04 5.47 30.12
C SER A 11 16.87 4.66 30.68
N ALA A 12 16.72 4.73 32.00
CA ALA A 12 15.57 4.20 32.73
C ALA A 12 14.36 5.13 32.52
N ILE A 13 13.25 4.58 32.05
CA ILE A 13 11.96 5.27 32.00
C ILE A 13 11.16 4.83 33.23
N THR A 14 10.98 5.76 34.16
CA THR A 14 10.11 5.63 35.33
C THR A 14 8.65 5.77 34.90
N ILE A 15 7.84 4.73 35.10
CA ILE A 15 6.38 4.80 34.90
C ILE A 15 5.76 5.16 36.24
N GLY A 16 5.23 6.38 36.33
CA GLY A 16 4.46 6.86 37.47
C GLY A 16 3.05 6.25 37.48
N ALA A 17 2.65 5.70 38.62
CA ALA A 17 1.28 5.34 38.94
C ALA A 17 0.48 6.61 39.25
N GLY A 18 -0.64 6.81 38.56
CA GLY A 18 -1.50 7.99 38.73
C GLY A 18 -2.99 7.66 38.58
N ALA A 19 -3.64 7.57 39.75
CA ALA A 19 -5.04 7.86 40.08
C ALA A 19 -6.18 7.43 39.13
N LEU A 20 -6.96 6.44 39.62
CA LEU A 20 -8.37 6.23 39.31
C LEU A 20 -9.23 7.24 40.07
N LEU A 21 -10.07 8.04 39.40
CA LEU A 21 -11.33 8.56 39.95
C LEU A 21 -12.34 8.91 38.83
N GLY A 22 -13.45 8.18 38.82
CA GLY A 22 -14.83 8.61 38.57
C GLY A 22 -15.18 9.49 37.36
N VAL A 23 -15.83 8.89 36.36
CA VAL A 23 -16.74 9.58 35.43
C VAL A 23 -18.18 9.14 35.71
N PRO A 24 -19.14 10.08 35.91
CA PRO A 24 -20.54 9.75 36.14
C PRO A 24 -21.23 9.31 34.84
N ALA A 25 -22.14 8.35 34.99
CA ALA A 25 -23.08 7.94 33.97
C ALA A 25 -24.12 9.05 33.73
N ALA A 26 -24.32 9.43 32.47
CA ALA A 26 -25.39 10.32 32.06
C ALA A 26 -26.01 9.83 30.74
N ALA A 27 -27.32 9.60 30.82
CA ALA A 27 -28.36 9.66 29.79
C ALA A 27 -28.18 8.84 28.50
N ALA A 28 -28.94 7.73 28.45
CA ALA A 28 -29.46 7.18 27.21
C ALA A 28 -30.58 8.10 26.72
N ASP A 29 -30.47 8.58 25.49
CA ASP A 29 -31.56 9.22 24.75
C ASP A 29 -31.85 8.35 23.52
N GLU A 30 -33.14 8.06 23.35
CA GLU A 30 -33.70 7.15 22.37
C GLU A 30 -33.61 7.74 20.95
N ILE A 31 -33.17 6.96 19.97
CA ILE A 31 -33.35 7.28 18.55
C ILE A 31 -34.22 6.19 17.91
N PRO A 32 -35.39 6.53 17.35
CA PRO A 32 -36.34 5.54 16.84
C PRO A 32 -36.04 5.09 15.40
N ALA A 33 -36.48 3.86 15.15
CA ALA A 33 -37.07 3.33 13.92
C ALA A 33 -36.27 3.41 12.60
N GLU A 34 -35.59 2.29 12.32
CA GLU A 34 -35.71 1.46 11.12
C GLU A 34 -36.40 2.10 9.89
N VAL A 35 -35.60 2.56 8.93
CA VAL A 35 -36.04 2.71 7.54
C VAL A 35 -35.56 1.48 6.77
N ALA A 36 -36.45 0.50 6.65
CA ALA A 36 -36.31 -0.61 5.73
C ALA A 36 -36.36 -0.07 4.29
N VAL A 37 -35.22 -0.07 3.60
CA VAL A 37 -35.18 0.06 2.14
C VAL A 37 -35.03 -1.33 1.57
N THR A 38 -36.15 -1.87 1.11
CA THR A 38 -36.20 -3.00 0.20
C THR A 38 -35.52 -2.59 -1.12
N SER A 39 -34.39 -3.23 -1.44
CA SER A 39 -33.78 -3.13 -2.76
C SER A 39 -33.80 -4.52 -3.38
N SER A 40 -34.90 -4.76 -4.09
CA SER A 40 -35.02 -5.81 -5.09
C SER A 40 -34.15 -5.46 -6.30
N GLU A 41 -33.76 -6.51 -7.02
CA GLU A 41 -33.15 -6.52 -8.35
C GLU A 41 -31.62 -6.35 -8.43
N VAL A 42 -30.99 -7.53 -8.35
CA VAL A 42 -29.83 -7.90 -9.16
C VAL A 42 -30.07 -7.58 -10.62
N ASP A 43 -29.25 -6.71 -11.21
CA ASP A 43 -28.93 -6.86 -12.62
C ASP A 43 -27.49 -6.44 -12.92
N SER A 44 -26.87 -7.27 -13.74
CA SER A 44 -25.44 -7.30 -14.00
C SER A 44 -25.13 -6.33 -15.14
N ILE A 45 -24.42 -5.23 -14.85
CA ILE A 45 -23.86 -4.40 -15.92
C ILE A 45 -22.40 -4.07 -15.64
N SER A 46 -21.55 -4.79 -16.35
CA SER A 46 -20.19 -4.37 -16.67
C SER A 46 -20.28 -3.05 -17.45
N ALA A 47 -20.17 -1.93 -16.76
CA ALA A 47 -20.11 -0.61 -17.36
C ALA A 47 -18.78 0.06 -17.01
N LYS A 48 -17.91 0.12 -18.01
CA LYS A 48 -16.75 0.99 -18.08
C LYS A 48 -17.25 2.43 -18.16
N GLU A 49 -17.62 3.03 -17.03
CA GLU A 49 -18.08 4.43 -17.00
C GLU A 49 -16.90 5.37 -17.22
N THR A 50 -16.78 5.86 -18.45
CA THR A 50 -16.05 7.09 -18.78
C THR A 50 -17.07 8.22 -18.81
N THR A 51 -17.31 8.82 -17.64
CA THR A 51 -18.15 10.03 -17.54
C THR A 51 -17.37 11.20 -18.13
N THR A 52 -17.75 11.60 -19.35
CA THR A 52 -17.17 12.75 -20.03
C THR A 52 -18.09 13.94 -19.80
N VAL A 53 -17.83 14.71 -18.74
CA VAL A 53 -18.54 15.99 -18.52
C VAL A 53 -17.92 17.04 -19.45
N GLY A 54 -18.67 17.40 -20.50
CA GLY A 54 -18.34 18.52 -21.38
C GLY A 54 -18.83 19.82 -20.77
N THR A 55 -17.91 20.66 -20.30
CA THR A 55 -18.18 22.07 -19.99
C THR A 55 -17.40 22.93 -20.97
N THR A 56 -18.13 23.60 -21.86
CA THR A 56 -17.63 24.70 -22.70
C THR A 56 -17.31 25.90 -21.81
N GLY A 57 -16.03 26.04 -21.46
CA GLY A 57 -15.48 27.17 -20.74
C GLY A 57 -13.97 27.17 -20.92
N THR A 58 -13.40 28.35 -21.15
CA THR A 58 -11.97 28.66 -21.34
C THR A 58 -10.99 27.56 -20.91
N GLY A 59 -10.68 26.67 -21.85
CA GLY A 59 -9.52 25.76 -21.89
C GLY A 59 -9.06 25.10 -20.59
N VAL A 60 -9.95 24.55 -19.75
CA VAL A 60 -9.48 23.67 -18.66
C VAL A 60 -8.88 22.42 -19.30
N PRO A 61 -7.57 22.14 -19.10
CA PRO A 61 -6.95 20.97 -19.71
C PRO A 61 -7.61 19.72 -19.14
N ALA A 62 -8.15 18.87 -20.02
CA ALA A 62 -8.86 17.65 -19.63
C ALA A 62 -7.99 16.78 -18.71
N ILE A 63 -8.48 16.53 -17.49
CA ILE A 63 -7.81 15.66 -16.52
C ILE A 63 -8.11 14.20 -16.91
N LYS A 64 -7.06 13.41 -17.09
CA LYS A 64 -7.13 11.97 -17.38
C LYS A 64 -6.53 11.21 -16.20
N CYS A 65 -7.23 10.20 -15.71
CA CYS A 65 -6.76 9.34 -14.63
C CYS A 65 -6.43 7.94 -15.15
N ARG A 66 -5.35 7.36 -14.64
CA ARG A 66 -4.87 6.01 -14.99
C ARG A 66 -4.44 5.27 -13.74
N ALA A 67 -4.43 3.95 -13.84
CA ALA A 67 -3.79 3.09 -12.86
C ALA A 67 -2.99 2.00 -13.55
N TYR A 68 -1.85 1.62 -12.95
CA TYR A 68 -0.97 0.59 -13.46
C TYR A 68 -0.47 -0.28 -12.31
N THR A 69 -0.60 -1.60 -12.49
CA THR A 69 -0.20 -2.60 -11.50
C THR A 69 0.96 -3.42 -12.04
N THR A 70 2.06 -3.47 -11.30
CA THR A 70 3.21 -4.34 -11.58
C THR A 70 3.25 -5.46 -10.54
N THR A 71 3.61 -6.66 -10.98
CA THR A 71 3.70 -7.85 -10.11
C THR A 71 5.08 -8.49 -10.23
N LYS A 72 5.73 -8.74 -9.09
CA LYS A 72 6.92 -9.59 -9.00
C LYS A 72 6.52 -10.96 -8.48
N THR A 73 6.75 -11.99 -9.28
CA THR A 73 6.48 -13.39 -8.93
C THR A 73 7.77 -14.10 -8.56
N ALA A 74 7.79 -14.81 -7.43
CA ALA A 74 8.86 -15.72 -7.06
C ALA A 74 8.43 -17.16 -7.32
N LYS A 75 9.26 -17.93 -8.02
CA LYS A 75 9.03 -19.35 -8.32
C LYS A 75 10.13 -20.21 -7.70
N ASN A 76 9.80 -21.45 -7.34
CA ASN A 76 10.79 -22.44 -6.96
C ASN A 76 11.43 -23.07 -8.21
N ASN A 77 12.38 -23.99 -8.01
CA ASN A 77 13.07 -24.69 -9.11
C ASN A 77 12.13 -25.59 -9.95
N PHE A 78 10.97 -25.95 -9.40
CA PHE A 78 9.94 -26.73 -10.08
C PHE A 78 8.91 -25.85 -10.83
N GLY A 79 9.12 -24.53 -10.88
CA GLY A 79 8.24 -23.58 -11.55
C GLY A 79 6.97 -23.20 -10.79
N SER A 80 6.73 -23.77 -9.61
CA SER A 80 5.59 -23.42 -8.75
C SER A 80 5.76 -22.02 -8.16
N THR A 81 4.68 -21.25 -8.11
CA THR A 81 4.72 -19.89 -7.53
C THR A 81 4.73 -19.98 -6.01
N MET A 82 5.73 -19.35 -5.39
CA MET A 82 5.87 -19.29 -3.94
C MET A 82 5.07 -18.12 -3.37
N PHE A 83 5.28 -16.93 -3.93
CA PHE A 83 4.60 -15.71 -3.53
C PHE A 83 4.58 -14.71 -4.69
N LYS A 84 3.68 -13.73 -4.58
CA LYS A 84 3.60 -12.58 -5.48
C LYS A 84 3.64 -11.30 -4.65
N PHE A 85 4.41 -10.33 -5.11
CA PHE A 85 4.44 -8.98 -4.58
C PHE A 85 3.88 -8.04 -5.64
N HIS A 86 2.95 -7.18 -5.25
CA HIS A 86 2.21 -6.31 -6.15
C HIS A 86 2.40 -4.86 -5.75
N GLN A 87 2.47 -4.00 -6.75
CA GLN A 87 2.42 -2.55 -6.57
C GLN A 87 1.49 -1.94 -7.61
N LYS A 88 0.55 -1.10 -7.16
CA LYS A 88 -0.34 -0.31 -8.02
C LYS A 88 -0.06 1.17 -7.81
N VAL A 89 0.14 1.88 -8.90
CA VAL A 89 0.19 3.35 -8.94
C VAL A 89 -1.05 3.85 -9.65
N THR A 90 -1.77 4.79 -9.04
CA THR A 90 -2.91 5.50 -9.62
C THR A 90 -2.52 6.97 -9.73
N TRP A 91 -2.72 7.58 -10.90
CA TRP A 91 -2.37 8.98 -11.12
C TRP A 91 -3.31 9.67 -12.09
N CYS A 92 -3.53 10.96 -11.88
CA CYS A 92 -4.26 11.83 -12.79
C CYS A 92 -3.31 12.89 -13.36
N TYR A 93 -3.54 13.28 -14.61
CA TYR A 93 -2.70 14.20 -15.35
C TYR A 93 -3.50 15.01 -16.36
N ASN A 94 -3.01 16.19 -16.74
CA ASN A 94 -3.68 17.10 -17.67
C ASN A 94 -2.82 17.42 -18.91
N GLY A 95 -1.83 16.58 -19.22
CA GLY A 95 -0.86 16.78 -20.31
C GLY A 95 0.29 17.72 -19.97
N LYS A 96 0.10 18.69 -19.07
CA LYS A 96 1.17 19.61 -18.60
C LYS A 96 1.87 19.12 -17.34
N LYS A 97 1.12 18.51 -16.42
CA LYS A 97 1.61 18.00 -15.14
C LYS A 97 0.72 16.87 -14.63
N ILE A 98 1.24 16.13 -13.65
CA ILE A 98 0.46 15.23 -12.81
C ILE A 98 -0.34 16.10 -11.83
N THR A 99 -1.63 15.83 -11.69
CA THR A 99 -2.55 16.54 -10.78
C THR A 99 -2.68 15.79 -9.46
N SER A 100 -2.67 14.46 -9.48
CA SER A 100 -2.66 13.60 -8.30
C SER A 100 -1.93 12.30 -8.58
N ALA A 101 -1.30 11.71 -7.56
CA ALA A 101 -0.66 10.40 -7.64
C ALA A 101 -0.72 9.70 -6.29
N SER A 102 -1.00 8.41 -6.30
CA SER A 102 -0.98 7.53 -5.14
C SER A 102 -0.40 6.17 -5.49
N SER A 103 0.19 5.49 -4.51
CA SER A 103 0.72 4.14 -4.67
C SER A 103 0.27 3.25 -3.51
N LYS A 104 -0.02 1.98 -3.82
CA LYS A 104 -0.27 0.93 -2.84
C LYS A 104 0.48 -0.35 -3.21
N ALA A 105 0.86 -1.14 -2.22
CA ALA A 105 1.51 -2.42 -2.41
C ALA A 105 0.87 -3.48 -1.52
N TRP A 106 0.84 -4.73 -2.01
CA TRP A 106 0.31 -5.88 -1.29
C TRP A 106 1.03 -7.15 -1.74
N ALA A 107 0.76 -8.26 -1.06
CA ALA A 107 1.44 -9.52 -1.25
C ALA A 107 0.47 -10.68 -1.14
N ASP A 108 0.66 -11.68 -2.00
CA ASP A 108 -0.05 -12.95 -1.94
C ASP A 108 0.97 -14.05 -1.63
N SER A 109 0.72 -14.84 -0.60
CA SER A 109 1.53 -16.02 -0.27
C SER A 109 0.80 -17.26 -0.77
N LEU A 110 1.40 -17.98 -1.71
CA LEU A 110 0.75 -19.07 -2.46
C LEU A 110 1.28 -20.45 -2.08
N ALA A 111 2.56 -20.53 -1.71
CA ALA A 111 3.15 -21.76 -1.16
C ALA A 111 3.15 -21.74 0.37
N ALA A 112 2.83 -22.90 0.96
CA ALA A 112 2.89 -23.10 2.40
C ALA A 112 4.26 -22.71 2.96
N GLY A 113 4.23 -21.99 4.08
CA GLY A 113 5.42 -21.53 4.81
C GLY A 113 5.93 -20.15 4.42
N TRP A 114 5.66 -19.65 3.20
CA TRP A 114 5.99 -18.26 2.88
C TRP A 114 5.00 -17.31 3.52
N ASN A 115 5.51 -16.34 4.26
CA ASN A 115 4.71 -15.34 4.97
C ASN A 115 5.21 -13.95 4.59
N TYR A 116 4.28 -13.08 4.19
CA TYR A 116 4.58 -11.68 4.02
C TYR A 116 4.74 -10.99 5.37
N LYS A 117 5.91 -10.40 5.63
CA LYS A 117 6.24 -9.71 6.88
C LYS A 117 6.06 -8.19 6.78
N GLY A 118 5.45 -7.70 5.70
CA GLY A 118 5.20 -6.29 5.47
C GLY A 118 6.19 -5.62 4.53
N LEU A 119 6.07 -4.29 4.41
CA LEU A 119 6.98 -3.46 3.64
C LEU A 119 8.24 -3.19 4.46
N GLN A 120 9.40 -3.44 3.87
CA GLN A 120 10.69 -3.13 4.46
C GLN A 120 11.12 -1.69 4.17
N SER A 121 10.85 -1.21 2.96
CA SER A 121 11.17 0.17 2.57
C SER A 121 10.18 0.69 1.52
N THR A 122 10.03 2.01 1.50
CA THR A 122 9.14 2.76 0.63
C THR A 122 9.80 4.08 0.29
N GLU A 123 9.90 4.35 -1.01
CA GLU A 123 10.43 5.62 -1.51
C GLU A 123 9.52 6.14 -2.61
N THR A 124 9.29 7.45 -2.62
CA THR A 124 8.50 8.11 -3.67
C THR A 124 9.17 9.41 -4.07
N SER A 125 9.15 9.75 -5.36
CA SER A 125 9.65 11.01 -5.87
C SER A 125 8.73 11.58 -6.96
N GLY A 126 8.67 12.91 -7.07
CA GLY A 126 7.77 13.60 -8.01
C GLY A 126 6.33 13.68 -7.50
N GLY A 127 5.34 13.48 -8.39
CA GLY A 127 3.92 13.52 -8.03
C GLY A 127 3.18 14.77 -8.50
N ALA A 128 2.20 15.21 -7.71
CA ALA A 128 1.36 16.36 -8.03
C ALA A 128 2.23 17.61 -8.30
N GLY A 129 1.92 18.32 -9.39
CA GLY A 129 2.71 19.48 -9.82
C GLY A 129 3.95 19.16 -10.64
N LYS A 130 4.36 17.89 -10.75
CA LYS A 130 5.57 17.46 -11.48
C LYS A 130 5.22 16.76 -12.79
N SER A 131 6.23 16.53 -13.63
CA SER A 131 6.11 15.82 -14.91
C SER A 131 6.09 14.30 -14.77
N SER A 132 6.59 13.77 -13.64
CA SER A 132 6.63 12.34 -13.34
C SER A 132 6.37 12.06 -11.86
N TYR A 133 5.98 10.83 -11.58
CA TYR A 133 5.89 10.25 -10.24
C TYR A 133 6.58 8.88 -10.28
N THR A 134 7.50 8.64 -9.36
CA THR A 134 8.16 7.36 -9.17
C THR A 134 7.81 6.83 -7.79
N ALA A 135 7.45 5.56 -7.72
CA ALA A 135 7.21 4.83 -6.47
C ALA A 135 8.04 3.56 -6.46
N TRP A 136 8.89 3.42 -5.45
CA TRP A 136 9.69 2.24 -5.17
C TRP A 136 9.22 1.62 -3.85
N ARG A 137 9.00 0.32 -3.84
CA ARG A 137 8.61 -0.44 -2.64
C ARG A 137 9.42 -1.72 -2.58
N GLN A 138 9.85 -2.09 -1.37
CA GLN A 138 10.44 -3.39 -1.09
C GLN A 138 9.63 -4.11 -0.03
N GLY A 139 9.13 -5.29 -0.37
CA GLY A 139 8.48 -6.21 0.56
C GLY A 139 9.48 -7.11 1.26
N LYS A 140 9.11 -7.68 2.40
CA LYS A 140 9.86 -8.75 3.08
C LYS A 140 9.00 -10.01 3.15
N PHE A 141 9.53 -11.11 2.63
CA PHE A 141 8.93 -12.44 2.76
C PHE A 141 9.85 -13.34 3.57
N CYS A 142 9.26 -14.12 4.46
CA CYS A 142 9.95 -15.12 5.26
C CYS A 142 9.36 -16.50 5.04
N LEU A 143 10.22 -17.48 4.80
CA LEU A 143 9.88 -18.89 4.90
C LEU A 143 9.91 -19.30 6.38
N VAL A 144 8.75 -19.68 6.90
CA VAL A 144 8.56 -20.21 8.26
C VAL A 144 8.08 -21.65 8.12
N VAL A 145 8.76 -22.57 8.79
CA VAL A 145 8.35 -23.98 8.84
C VAL A 145 7.56 -24.22 10.13
N PRO A 146 6.48 -25.02 10.10
CA PRO A 146 5.77 -25.39 11.32
C PRO A 146 6.72 -25.95 12.39
N GLY A 147 6.57 -25.50 13.63
CA GLY A 147 7.41 -25.93 14.76
C GLY A 147 8.63 -25.04 15.04
N THR A 148 8.95 -24.03 14.22
CA THR A 148 10.12 -23.16 14.45
C THR A 148 9.82 -21.81 15.13
N GLY A 149 8.60 -21.61 15.65
CA GLY A 149 8.25 -20.41 16.43
C GLY A 149 8.49 -19.10 15.67
N GLU A 150 7.93 -18.96 14.47
CA GLU A 150 8.03 -17.78 13.59
C GLU A 150 9.43 -17.41 13.06
N ARG A 151 10.47 -18.19 13.36
CA ARG A 151 11.81 -17.96 12.83
C ARG A 151 11.82 -18.03 11.30
N CYS A 152 12.37 -17.00 10.67
CA CYS A 152 12.59 -16.95 9.23
C CYS A 152 13.78 -17.85 8.86
N ILE A 153 13.52 -18.96 8.18
CA ILE A 153 14.55 -19.89 7.69
C ILE A 153 15.19 -19.36 6.41
N SER A 154 14.38 -18.72 5.56
CA SER A 154 14.85 -18.02 4.37
C SER A 154 14.10 -16.70 4.24
N GLU A 155 14.81 -15.67 3.79
CA GLU A 155 14.23 -14.36 3.51
C GLU A 155 14.32 -14.04 2.02
N LYS A 156 13.32 -13.34 1.50
CA LYS A 156 13.31 -12.76 0.14
C LYS A 156 12.78 -11.34 0.21
N ARG A 157 13.37 -10.43 -0.59
CA ARG A 157 13.09 -8.99 -0.52
C ARG A 157 12.70 -8.43 -1.89
N PRO A 158 11.58 -8.90 -2.46
CA PRO A 158 11.14 -8.41 -3.75
C PRO A 158 10.93 -6.91 -3.70
N TRP A 159 11.44 -6.24 -4.71
CA TRP A 159 11.24 -4.81 -4.89
C TRP A 159 10.61 -4.53 -6.26
N ILE A 160 9.81 -3.48 -6.30
CA ILE A 160 9.15 -2.98 -7.50
C ILE A 160 9.38 -1.47 -7.54
N GLU A 161 9.84 -0.97 -8.68
CA GLU A 161 9.84 0.43 -9.02
C GLU A 161 8.84 0.68 -10.14
N GLN A 162 8.01 1.69 -10.01
CA GLN A 162 7.11 2.14 -11.06
C GLN A 162 7.29 3.65 -11.26
N LYS A 163 7.45 4.07 -12.51
CA LYS A 163 7.48 5.47 -12.91
C LYS A 163 6.31 5.74 -13.84
N VAL A 164 5.60 6.83 -13.58
CA VAL A 164 4.47 7.31 -14.39
C VAL A 164 4.67 8.77 -14.78
N THR A 165 4.05 9.19 -15.86
CA THR A 165 4.32 10.50 -16.49
C THR A 165 3.05 11.31 -16.72
N LYS A 166 3.23 12.63 -16.88
CA LYS A 166 2.17 13.62 -17.17
C LYS A 166 1.43 13.42 -18.50
N THR A 167 1.91 12.52 -19.37
CA THR A 167 1.25 12.15 -20.63
C THR A 167 0.52 10.81 -20.53
N GLY A 168 0.62 10.11 -19.40
CA GLY A 168 0.01 8.80 -19.18
C GLY A 168 0.90 7.61 -19.53
N GLY A 169 2.17 7.85 -19.88
CA GLY A 169 3.19 6.81 -20.03
C GLY A 169 3.61 6.24 -18.68
N HIS A 170 4.04 4.98 -18.67
CA HIS A 170 4.49 4.25 -17.49
C HIS A 170 5.68 3.34 -17.82
N SER A 171 6.51 3.06 -16.83
CA SER A 171 7.58 2.06 -16.89
C SER A 171 7.74 1.41 -15.52
N SER A 172 8.27 0.19 -15.48
CA SER A 172 8.52 -0.50 -14.21
C SER A 172 9.75 -1.40 -14.28
N SER A 173 10.47 -1.49 -13.17
CA SER A 173 11.54 -2.44 -12.93
C SER A 173 11.22 -3.27 -11.68
N THR A 174 11.72 -4.50 -11.62
CA THR A 174 11.46 -5.40 -10.48
C THR A 174 12.70 -6.22 -10.17
N GLY A 175 12.87 -6.61 -8.90
CA GLY A 175 13.95 -7.48 -8.46
C GLY A 175 13.59 -8.31 -7.23
N MET A 176 14.59 -8.94 -6.62
CA MET A 176 14.46 -9.88 -5.49
C MET A 176 15.44 -9.57 -4.37
#